data_AF-A0A819VGQ1-F1
#
_entry.id   AF-A0A819VGQ1-F1
#
_cell.length_a   1.000
_cell.length_b   1.000
_cell.length_c   1.000
_cell.angle_alpha   90.00
_cell.angle_beta   90.00
_cell.angle_gamma   90.00
#
_symmetry.space_group_name_H-M   'P 1'
#
loop_
_entity.id
_entity.type
_entity.pdbx_description
1 polymer ?
#
loop_
_entity_poly.entity_id
_entity_poly.type
_entity_poly.pdbx_seq_one_letter_code
_entity_poly.pdbx_strand_id
1 'polypeptide(L)'
;MYEIINDQTMTREQRLIAFLNRLFKEKSITKQFHKTAFLKSSNPGRLYGLAKVHKSYTLLRPVLSALETFNYELGKALTEI
;
A
#
# COMPACT_ATOMS: atom_id res chain seq x y z
N MET A 1 -18.28 18.85 7.70
CA MET A 1 -16.91 18.33 7.54
C MET A 1 -16.77 17.19 8.54
N TYR A 2 -16.66 15.95 8.09
CA TYR A 2 -16.49 14.81 9.00
C TYR A 2 -15.01 14.73 9.40
N GLU A 3 -14.72 14.85 10.70
CA GLU A 3 -13.39 14.57 11.22
C GLU A 3 -13.18 13.06 11.27
N ILE A 4 -12.21 12.56 10.51
CA ILE A 4 -11.77 11.17 10.60
C ILE A 4 -10.84 11.09 11.81
N ILE A 5 -11.41 10.68 12.96
CA ILE A 5 -10.71 10.60 14.25
C ILE A 5 -9.59 9.54 14.22
N ASN A 6 -9.65 8.56 13.31
CA ASN A 6 -8.65 7.51 13.18
C ASN A 6 -8.58 6.97 11.74
N ASP A 7 -7.55 7.37 10.99
CA ASP A 7 -7.29 6.81 9.66
C ASP A 7 -6.39 5.56 9.77
N GLN A 8 -6.96 4.42 9.43
CA GLN A 8 -6.24 3.15 9.40
C GLN A 8 -5.12 3.13 8.36
N THR A 9 -5.24 3.90 7.27
CA THR A 9 -4.24 4.02 6.21
C THR A 9 -2.99 4.69 6.76
N MET A 10 -3.16 5.83 7.46
CA MET A 10 -2.07 6.53 8.13
C MET A 10 -1.39 5.65 9.19
N THR A 11 -2.18 4.91 9.98
CA THR A 11 -1.63 4.00 11.00
C THR A 11 -0.76 2.90 10.38
N ARG A 12 -1.19 2.34 9.25
CA ARG A 12 -0.45 1.29 8.52
C ARG A 12 0.82 1.85 7.88
N GLU A 13 0.75 3.04 7.30
CA GLU A 13 1.90 3.79 6.79
C GLU A 13 2.97 3.94 7.89
N GLN A 14 2.59 4.47 9.05
CA GLN A 14 3.55 4.73 10.14
C GLN A 14 4.24 3.45 10.60
N ARG A 15 3.48 2.34 10.71
CA ARG A 15 4.03 1.02 11.05
C ARG A 15 5.01 0.53 10.00
N LEU A 16 4.70 0.72 8.72
CA LEU A 16 5.58 0.31 7.64
C LEU A 16 6.87 1.13 7.62
N ILE A 17 6.78 2.46 7.78
CA ILE A 17 7.95 3.34 7.87
C ILE A 17 8.85 2.93 9.04
N ALA A 18 8.25 2.71 10.22
CA ALA A 18 9.00 2.27 11.40
C ALA A 18 9.70 0.93 11.15
N PHE A 19 9.02 -0.02 10.49
CA PHE A 19 9.58 -1.32 10.14
C PHE A 19 10.75 -1.20 9.16
N LEU A 20 10.61 -0.43 8.07
CA LEU A 20 11.69 -0.22 7.08
C LEU A 20 12.90 0.48 7.69
N ASN A 21 12.67 1.50 8.54
CA ASN A 21 13.74 2.19 9.24
C ASN A 21 14.47 1.28 10.22
N ARG A 22 13.74 0.39 10.91
CA ARG A 22 14.33 -0.63 11.78
C ARG A 22 15.23 -1.58 10.99
N LEU A 23 14.73 -2.14 9.89
CA LEU A 23 15.51 -3.04 9.03
C LEU A 23 16.77 -2.36 8.45
N PHE A 24 16.65 -1.09 8.06
CA PHE A 24 17.78 -0.32 7.55
C PHE A 24 18.83 -0.06 8.65
N LYS A 25 18.38 0.28 9.86
CA LYS A 25 19.25 0.46 11.04
C LYS A 25 19.97 -0.84 11.44
N GLU A 26 19.27 -1.97 11.34
CA GLU A 26 19.80 -3.32 11.56
C GLU A 26 20.70 -3.80 10.40
N LYS A 27 20.92 -2.97 9.36
CA LYS A 27 21.69 -3.29 8.14
C LYS A 27 21.19 -4.55 7.41
N SER A 28 19.91 -4.91 7.61
CA SER A 28 19.27 -6.06 6.96
C SER A 28 18.86 -5.76 5.51
N ILE A 29 18.74 -4.49 5.13
CA ILE A 29 18.43 -4.03 3.77
C ILE A 29 19.43 -2.98 3.31
N THR A 30 19.66 -2.91 1.99
CA THR A 30 20.55 -1.91 1.40
C THR A 30 19.91 -0.52 1.41
N LYS A 31 20.73 0.53 1.37
CA LYS A 31 20.25 1.92 1.22
C LYS A 31 19.41 2.10 -0.04
N GLN A 32 19.79 1.43 -1.12
CA GLN A 32 19.06 1.47 -2.38
C GLN A 32 17.67 0.84 -2.23
N PHE A 33 17.59 -0.36 -1.64
CA PHE A 33 16.30 -1.01 -1.38
C PHE A 33 15.42 -0.19 -0.45
N HIS A 34 15.99 0.34 0.65
CA HIS A 34 15.25 1.21 1.57
C HIS A 34 14.64 2.41 0.85
N LYS A 35 15.41 3.08 -0.03
CA LYS A 35 14.93 4.22 -0.81
C LYS A 35 13.83 3.84 -1.80
N THR A 36 13.95 2.71 -2.49
CA THR A 36 12.95 2.24 -3.46
C THR A 36 11.67 1.78 -2.76
N ALA A 37 11.78 1.11 -1.62
CA ALA A 37 10.64 0.63 -0.84
C ALA A 37 9.97 1.74 0.01
N PHE A 38 10.63 2.89 0.16
CA PHE A 38 10.09 4.01 0.94
C PHE A 38 8.86 4.61 0.26
N LEU A 39 7.87 4.98 1.07
CA LEU A 39 6.59 5.46 0.60
C LEU A 39 6.71 6.85 -0.04
N LYS A 40 5.94 7.08 -1.11
CA LYS A 40 5.74 8.41 -1.71
C LYS A 40 4.37 9.01 -1.39
N SER A 41 3.39 8.17 -1.10
CA SER A 41 2.03 8.56 -0.73
C SER A 41 1.35 7.43 0.05
N SER A 42 0.26 7.77 0.71
CA SER A 42 -0.53 6.88 1.57
C SER A 42 -2.02 7.04 1.30
N ASN A 43 -2.38 7.09 0.02
CA ASN A 43 -3.77 7.16 -0.40
C ASN A 43 -4.49 5.84 -0.11
N PRO A 44 -5.79 5.85 0.24
CA PRO A 44 -6.57 4.64 0.25
C PRO A 44 -6.68 4.08 -1.18
N GLY A 45 -6.78 2.75 -1.28
CA GLY A 45 -6.96 2.09 -2.57
C GLY A 45 -8.26 2.53 -3.23
N ARG A 46 -8.20 2.84 -4.53
CA ARG A 46 -9.35 3.33 -5.29
C ARG A 46 -10.07 2.16 -5.93
N LEU A 47 -11.33 1.94 -5.57
CA LEU A 47 -12.18 1.01 -6.30
C LEU A 47 -12.68 1.70 -7.57
N TYR A 48 -12.48 1.08 -8.72
CA TYR A 48 -12.93 1.62 -10.01
C TYR A 48 -13.43 0.52 -10.94
N GLY A 49 -14.10 0.95 -12.01
CA GLY A 49 -14.70 0.08 -13.02
C GLY A 49 -16.12 -0.38 -12.64
N LEU A 50 -16.91 -0.67 -13.68
CA LEU A 50 -18.19 -1.35 -13.51
C LEU A 50 -17.89 -2.75 -13.02
N ALA A 51 -18.42 -3.13 -11.86
CA ALA A 51 -18.18 -4.45 -11.31
C ALA A 51 -18.68 -5.51 -12.29
N LYS A 52 -17.74 -6.30 -12.83
CA LYS A 52 -18.06 -7.28 -13.86
C LYS A 52 -18.78 -8.45 -13.22
N VAL A 53 -20.02 -8.70 -13.65
CA VAL A 53 -20.72 -9.96 -13.36
C VAL A 53 -20.00 -11.04 -14.15
N HIS A 54 -19.24 -11.89 -13.45
CA HIS A 54 -18.45 -12.95 -14.09
C HIS A 54 -19.27 -14.21 -14.35
N LYS A 55 -20.26 -14.51 -13.49
CA LYS A 55 -21.24 -15.61 -13.59
C LYS A 55 -22.52 -15.18 -12.87
N SER A 56 -23.67 -15.69 -13.30
CA SER A 56 -24.96 -15.46 -12.62
C SER A 56 -24.89 -15.87 -11.14
N TYR A 57 -25.57 -15.12 -10.25
CA TYR A 57 -25.60 -15.34 -8.79
C TYR A 57 -24.25 -15.24 -8.06
N THR A 58 -23.25 -14.57 -8.65
CA THR A 58 -21.94 -14.36 -8.01
C THR A 58 -21.78 -12.91 -7.56
N LEU A 59 -21.14 -12.69 -6.40
CA LEU A 59 -20.82 -11.35 -5.91
C LEU A 59 -20.01 -10.54 -6.94
N LEU A 60 -20.32 -9.25 -7.02
CA LEU A 60 -19.61 -8.27 -7.84
C LEU A 60 -18.11 -8.27 -7.51
N ARG A 61 -17.26 -8.31 -8.55
CA ARG A 61 -15.81 -8.18 -8.40
C ARG A 61 -15.37 -6.76 -8.78
N PRO A 62 -15.20 -5.85 -7.80
CA PRO A 62 -14.66 -4.54 -8.07
C PRO A 62 -13.17 -4.63 -8.38
N VAL A 63 -12.67 -3.75 -9.26
CA VAL A 63 -11.23 -3.62 -9.51
C VAL A 63 -10.67 -2.64 -8.48
N LEU A 64 -9.63 -3.06 -7.76
CA LEU A 64 -8.94 -2.22 -6.78
C LEU A 64 -7.64 -1.68 -7.41
N SER A 65 -7.53 -0.36 -7.52
CA SER A 65 -6.25 0.30 -7.74
C SER A 65 -5.51 0.38 -6.41
N ALA A 66 -4.38 -0.29 -6.32
CA ALA A 66 -3.42 -0.10 -5.24
C ALA A 66 -2.31 0.91 -5.60
N LEU A 67 -2.45 1.64 -6.71
CA LEU A 67 -1.53 2.74 -7.02
C LEU A 67 -1.56 3.77 -5.89
N GLU A 68 -0.40 4.30 -5.52
CA GLU A 68 -0.26 5.34 -4.49
C GLU A 68 -0.68 4.92 -3.07
N THR A 69 -0.98 3.64 -2.83
CA THR A 69 -1.23 3.13 -1.49
C THR A 69 0.08 2.99 -0.71
N PHE A 70 -0.04 2.98 0.61
CA PHE A 70 1.12 2.96 1.51
C PHE A 70 2.09 1.79 1.25
N ASN A 71 1.63 0.69 0.67
CA ASN A 71 2.43 -0.51 0.40
C ASN A 71 2.85 -0.66 -1.08
N TYR A 72 2.49 0.29 -1.96
CA TYR A 72 2.72 0.17 -3.40
C TYR A 72 4.21 0.10 -3.75
N GLU A 73 5.00 1.07 -3.27
CA GLU A 73 6.44 1.16 -3.57
C GLU A 73 7.22 -0.03 -2.99
N LEU A 74 6.83 -0.50 -1.79
CA LEU A 74 7.37 -1.74 -1.23
C LEU A 74 7.07 -2.94 -2.13
N GLY A 75 5.80 -3.09 -2.56
CA GLY A 75 5.39 -4.19 -3.44
C GLY A 75 6.20 -4.19 -4.74
N LYS A 76 6.41 -3.02 -5.34
CA LYS A 76 7.25 -2.84 -6.52
C LYS A 76 8.71 -3.22 -6.24
N ALA A 77 9.29 -2.73 -5.15
CA ALA A 77 10.68 -3.02 -4.79
C ALA A 77 10.92 -4.52 -4.59
N LEU A 78 9.94 -5.25 -4.06
CA LEU A 78 10.02 -6.70 -3.85
C LEU A 78 9.99 -7.51 -5.16
N THR A 79 9.41 -6.98 -6.23
CA THR A 79 9.43 -7.64 -7.56
C THR A 79 10.74 -7.44 -8.31
N GLU A 80 11.58 -6.52 -7.85
CA GLU A 80 12.88 -6.19 -8.45
C GLU A 80 14.05 -6.88 -7.72
N ILE A 81 13.76 -7.74 -6.73
CA ILE A 81 14.72 -8.64 -6.05
C ILE A 81 14.88 -9.93 -6.86
#